data_AF-A0A928I8C9-F1
#
_entry.id   AF-A0A928I8C9-F1
#
_cell.length_a   1.000
_cell.length_b   1.000
_cell.length_c   1.000
_cell.angle_alpha   90.00
_cell.angle_beta   90.00
_cell.angle_gamma   90.00
#
_symmetry.space_group_name_H-M   'P 1'
#
loop_
_entity.id
_entity.type
_entity.pdbx_description
1 polymer ?
#
loop_
_entity_poly.entity_id
_entity_poly.type
_entity_poly.pdbx_seq_one_letter_code
_entity_poly.pdbx_strand_id
1 'polypeptide(L)'
;MANIQFLTPISGTMVCDKAGIIDKDALLIDITLKSFAGRKITVNGLPTQDNGGFYTIKFPLTAYENKLVARDELSGDYTEATIYRLKDASMKYRLSLDDNIWFFHDIAKNNYKSIFENPYLKLLKNMYDKYGNKSHINIYYCCSEFGGFNLSQFPDKYKPEFEEASEWMRLSFHAFKNLPDEPYVFTQARAKSSYDQAFEECQMVNNEILRFAGEKSLNDYTTIHWCRGTVSACKAFRDNGYKYLQGGTPHNYHITDEQFRDAVRKYGYFHEPEVGVTITTSSCLLNKADVGPAEIQKNLDQYEKNYPLNGFMDLIIHEQYFYPHFHKYLPDYAERIEAGVKWCHEHGYKPSFRSELIKPW
;
A
#
# COMPACT_ATOMS: atom_id res chain seq x y z
N MET A 1 0.88 8.74 -33.70
CA MET A 1 0.76 8.91 -32.25
C MET A 1 -0.59 9.57 -32.00
N ALA A 2 -1.34 9.15 -30.98
CA ALA A 2 -2.63 9.77 -30.69
C ALA A 2 -2.43 11.26 -30.35
N ASN A 3 -3.15 12.14 -31.02
CA ASN A 3 -3.06 13.59 -30.80
C ASN A 3 -3.76 14.04 -29.50
N ILE A 4 -4.40 13.12 -28.79
CA ILE A 4 -5.14 13.35 -27.55
C ILE A 4 -4.45 12.56 -26.44
N GLN A 5 -4.21 13.20 -25.29
CA GLN A 5 -3.62 12.60 -24.10
C GLN A 5 -4.44 12.93 -22.85
N PHE A 6 -4.78 11.92 -22.04
CA PHE A 6 -5.30 12.14 -20.69
C PHE A 6 -4.17 12.61 -19.76
N LEU A 7 -4.34 13.75 -19.11
CA LEU A 7 -3.35 14.31 -18.18
C LEU A 7 -3.71 14.09 -16.71
N THR A 8 -4.99 14.26 -16.36
CA THR A 8 -5.44 14.10 -14.97
C THR A 8 -6.92 13.74 -14.97
N PRO A 9 -7.32 12.62 -14.34
CA PRO A 9 -6.44 11.50 -13.97
C PRO A 9 -5.86 10.79 -15.21
N ILE A 10 -4.69 10.15 -15.06
CA ILE A 10 -4.13 9.26 -16.09
C ILE A 10 -4.82 7.89 -16.06
N SER A 11 -4.77 7.14 -17.17
CA SER A 11 -5.31 5.76 -17.21
C SER A 11 -4.67 4.88 -16.13
N GLY A 12 -5.46 4.06 -15.43
CA GLY A 12 -5.04 3.24 -14.29
C GLY A 12 -5.23 3.92 -12.93
N THR A 13 -5.50 5.23 -12.87
CA THR A 13 -5.74 5.93 -11.60
C THR A 13 -6.99 5.38 -10.91
N MET A 14 -6.88 5.13 -9.60
CA MET A 14 -8.05 4.79 -8.77
C MET A 14 -8.33 5.94 -7.80
N VAL A 15 -9.57 6.43 -7.79
CA VAL A 15 -9.98 7.62 -7.04
C VAL A 15 -10.99 7.27 -5.97
N CYS A 16 -10.92 7.96 -4.83
CA CYS A 16 -11.94 7.91 -3.78
C CYS A 16 -12.81 9.18 -3.84
N ASP A 17 -13.79 9.28 -2.93
CA ASP A 17 -14.71 10.42 -2.89
C ASP A 17 -14.04 11.78 -2.68
N LYS A 18 -12.81 11.84 -2.14
CA LYS A 18 -12.05 13.10 -2.04
C LYS A 18 -11.67 13.70 -3.41
N ALA A 19 -11.74 12.91 -4.49
CA ALA A 19 -11.35 13.35 -5.83
C ALA A 19 -12.43 14.16 -6.57
N GLY A 20 -13.63 14.29 -6.01
CA GLY A 20 -14.75 14.91 -6.72
C GLY A 20 -15.96 15.21 -5.83
N ILE A 21 -17.10 15.40 -6.46
CA ILE A 21 -18.38 15.65 -5.79
C ILE A 21 -19.31 14.48 -6.07
N ILE A 22 -19.95 13.96 -5.02
CA ILE A 22 -20.99 12.93 -5.17
C ILE A 22 -22.29 13.60 -5.62
N ASP A 23 -22.82 13.17 -6.76
CA ASP A 23 -24.16 13.52 -7.24
C ASP A 23 -24.94 12.22 -7.49
N LYS A 24 -25.95 11.98 -6.64
CA LYS A 24 -26.68 10.70 -6.57
C LYS A 24 -25.70 9.53 -6.43
N ASP A 25 -25.69 8.61 -7.38
CA ASP A 25 -24.81 7.44 -7.40
C ASP A 25 -23.51 7.67 -8.17
N ALA A 26 -23.26 8.86 -8.71
CA ALA A 26 -22.05 9.18 -9.48
C ALA A 26 -21.03 9.98 -8.66
N LEU A 27 -19.74 9.76 -8.91
CA LEU A 27 -18.67 10.65 -8.47
C LEU A 27 -18.27 11.53 -9.66
N LEU A 28 -18.58 12.82 -9.59
CA LEU A 28 -18.21 13.80 -10.61
C LEU A 28 -16.76 14.24 -10.36
N ILE A 29 -15.86 13.85 -11.25
CA ILE A 29 -14.44 14.24 -11.20
C ILE A 29 -14.10 15.20 -12.34
N ASP A 30 -13.10 16.05 -12.12
CA ASP A 30 -12.52 16.85 -13.19
C ASP A 30 -11.53 16.02 -14.02
N ILE A 31 -11.71 16.04 -15.33
CA ILE A 31 -10.83 15.41 -16.31
C ILE A 31 -10.17 16.49 -17.15
N THR A 32 -8.85 16.41 -17.27
CA THR A 32 -8.05 17.26 -18.14
C THR A 32 -7.35 16.42 -19.20
N LEU A 33 -7.49 16.83 -20.45
CA LEU A 33 -6.82 16.27 -21.61
C LEU A 33 -5.95 17.32 -22.29
N LYS A 34 -4.98 16.86 -23.08
CA LYS A 34 -4.16 17.69 -23.96
C LYS A 34 -4.36 17.27 -25.40
N SER A 35 -4.54 18.25 -26.29
CA SER A 35 -4.53 18.08 -27.75
C SER A 35 -4.07 19.40 -28.40
N PHE A 36 -4.07 19.48 -29.72
CA PHE A 36 -3.89 20.75 -30.42
C PHE A 36 -5.01 21.73 -30.06
N ALA A 37 -4.75 23.04 -30.11
CA ALA A 37 -5.78 24.05 -29.87
C ALA A 37 -6.82 24.10 -31.00
N GLY A 38 -8.06 24.49 -30.69
CA GLY A 38 -9.13 24.68 -31.68
C GLY A 38 -9.75 23.37 -32.19
N ARG A 39 -9.50 22.25 -31.52
CA ARG A 39 -10.11 20.95 -31.80
C ARG A 39 -11.46 20.83 -31.11
N LYS A 40 -12.28 19.88 -31.55
CA LYS A 40 -13.57 19.57 -30.93
C LYS A 40 -13.47 18.22 -30.21
N ILE A 41 -13.02 18.26 -28.95
CA ILE A 41 -12.81 17.05 -28.15
C ILE A 41 -14.07 16.70 -27.35
N THR A 42 -14.48 15.43 -27.40
CA THR A 42 -15.52 14.85 -26.54
C THR A 42 -14.93 13.74 -25.67
N VAL A 43 -15.56 13.44 -24.54
CA VAL A 43 -15.30 12.25 -23.71
C VAL A 43 -16.58 11.46 -23.58
N ASN A 44 -16.62 10.24 -24.12
CA ASN A 44 -17.83 9.42 -24.27
C ASN A 44 -19.01 10.20 -24.88
N GLY A 45 -18.73 11.04 -25.88
CA GLY A 45 -19.73 11.89 -26.55
C GLY A 45 -20.12 13.17 -25.79
N LEU A 46 -19.64 13.37 -24.56
CA LEU A 46 -19.87 14.60 -23.80
C LEU A 46 -18.86 15.68 -24.21
N PRO A 47 -19.29 16.93 -24.45
CA PRO A 47 -18.39 18.00 -24.89
C PRO A 47 -17.44 18.45 -23.78
N THR A 48 -16.21 18.78 -24.16
CA THR A 48 -15.20 19.38 -23.27
C THR A 48 -15.14 20.90 -23.46
N GLN A 49 -14.53 21.61 -22.51
CA GLN A 49 -14.19 23.03 -22.62
C GLN A 49 -12.74 23.17 -23.11
N ASP A 50 -12.52 23.87 -24.22
CA ASP A 50 -11.19 24.16 -24.76
C ASP A 50 -10.58 25.40 -24.08
N ASN A 51 -9.41 25.23 -23.49
CA ASN A 51 -8.59 26.28 -22.90
C ASN A 51 -7.18 26.29 -23.53
N GLY A 52 -7.12 26.48 -24.86
CA GLY A 52 -5.86 26.63 -25.58
C GLY A 52 -5.12 25.31 -25.77
N GLY A 53 -5.84 24.23 -26.11
CA GLY A 53 -5.28 22.89 -26.27
C GLY A 53 -5.31 22.03 -24.99
N PHE A 54 -5.80 22.61 -23.89
CA PHE A 54 -6.20 21.87 -22.69
C PHE A 54 -7.71 21.75 -22.66
N TYR A 55 -8.20 20.52 -22.66
CA TYR A 55 -9.63 20.22 -22.71
C TYR A 55 -10.09 19.72 -21.34
N THR A 56 -11.12 20.34 -20.77
CA THR A 56 -11.62 19.97 -19.44
C THR A 56 -13.09 19.55 -19.46
N ILE A 57 -13.45 18.61 -18.59
CA ILE A 57 -14.84 18.16 -18.40
C ILE A 57 -15.04 17.64 -16.98
N LYS A 58 -16.24 17.88 -16.41
CA LYS A 58 -16.72 17.13 -15.24
C LYS A 58 -17.36 15.82 -15.70
N PHE A 59 -16.74 14.69 -15.36
CA PHE A 59 -17.16 13.38 -15.85
C PHE A 59 -17.74 12.51 -14.72
N PRO A 60 -18.91 11.87 -14.91
CA PRO A 60 -19.50 11.00 -13.90
C PRO A 60 -18.89 9.60 -13.90
N LEU A 61 -18.27 9.22 -12.79
CA LEU A 61 -17.87 7.84 -12.52
C LEU A 61 -19.00 7.07 -11.82
N THR A 62 -19.56 6.09 -12.51
CA THR A 62 -20.77 5.37 -12.08
C THR A 62 -20.54 3.88 -11.80
N ALA A 63 -19.34 3.37 -12.10
CA ALA A 63 -18.96 1.97 -11.87
C ALA A 63 -17.62 1.89 -11.11
N TYR A 64 -17.24 0.69 -10.65
CA TYR A 64 -15.89 0.43 -10.15
C TYR A 64 -14.84 0.72 -11.22
N GLU A 65 -15.04 0.23 -12.44
CA GLU A 65 -14.18 0.47 -13.61
C GLU A 65 -14.93 1.33 -14.62
N ASN A 66 -14.36 2.46 -15.04
CA ASN A 66 -14.98 3.38 -15.98
C ASN A 66 -14.05 3.54 -17.19
N LYS A 67 -14.53 3.14 -18.37
CA LYS A 67 -13.81 3.34 -19.64
C LYS A 67 -14.19 4.67 -20.26
N LEU A 68 -13.18 5.49 -20.52
CA LEU A 68 -13.30 6.81 -21.09
C LEU A 68 -12.66 6.80 -22.47
N VAL A 69 -13.40 7.25 -23.46
CA VAL A 69 -12.98 7.39 -24.84
C VAL A 69 -13.00 8.87 -25.16
N ALA A 70 -11.83 9.46 -25.29
CA ALA A 70 -11.70 10.83 -25.78
C ALA A 70 -11.58 10.83 -27.29
N ARG A 71 -12.44 11.58 -27.97
CA ARG A 71 -12.49 11.63 -29.45
C ARG A 71 -12.40 13.07 -29.93
N ASP A 72 -11.64 13.26 -30.99
CA ASP A 72 -11.65 14.49 -31.77
C ASP A 72 -12.68 14.37 -32.88
N GLU A 73 -13.76 15.12 -32.77
CA GLU A 73 -14.86 15.10 -33.73
C GLU A 73 -14.47 15.64 -35.11
N LEU A 74 -13.31 16.30 -35.25
CA LEU A 74 -12.84 16.85 -36.52
C LEU A 74 -11.94 15.87 -37.29
N SER A 75 -10.98 15.20 -36.63
CA SER A 75 -10.14 14.18 -37.30
C SER A 75 -10.67 12.76 -37.18
N GLY A 76 -11.53 12.48 -36.20
CA GLY A 76 -11.91 11.12 -35.82
C GLY A 76 -10.87 10.41 -34.94
N ASP A 77 -9.73 11.05 -34.64
CA ASP A 77 -8.72 10.51 -33.72
C ASP A 77 -9.33 10.25 -32.35
N TYR A 78 -8.89 9.18 -31.69
CA TYR A 78 -9.34 8.87 -30.34
C TYR A 78 -8.23 8.29 -29.48
N THR A 79 -8.42 8.36 -28.17
CA THR A 79 -7.60 7.70 -27.14
C THR A 79 -8.49 7.20 -26.02
N GLU A 80 -8.00 6.24 -25.25
CA GLU A 80 -8.76 5.60 -24.17
C GLU A 80 -8.04 5.69 -22.84
N ALA A 81 -8.81 5.78 -21.76
CA ALA A 81 -8.33 5.65 -20.39
C ALA A 81 -9.32 4.85 -19.56
N THR A 82 -8.81 4.14 -18.55
CA THR A 82 -9.63 3.46 -17.55
C THR A 82 -9.40 4.10 -16.19
N ILE A 83 -10.46 4.60 -15.56
CA ILE A 83 -10.43 5.23 -14.23
C ILE A 83 -11.28 4.40 -13.27
N TYR A 84 -10.72 4.09 -12.10
CA TYR A 84 -11.39 3.28 -11.11
C TYR A 84 -11.97 4.13 -9.98
N ARG A 85 -13.19 3.80 -9.52
CA ARG A 85 -13.83 4.45 -8.37
C ARG A 85 -13.87 3.52 -7.16
N LEU A 86 -13.30 4.00 -6.06
CA LEU A 86 -13.28 3.34 -4.75
C LEU A 86 -14.23 4.05 -3.78
N LYS A 87 -15.45 3.53 -3.62
CA LYS A 87 -16.52 4.14 -2.81
C LYS A 87 -16.12 4.34 -1.34
N ASP A 88 -15.52 3.33 -0.72
CA ASP A 88 -15.26 3.34 0.73
C ASP A 88 -13.80 3.67 1.09
N ALA A 89 -12.99 4.11 0.13
CA ALA A 89 -11.55 4.30 0.34
C ALA A 89 -11.14 5.68 0.90
N SER A 90 -12.12 6.53 1.25
CA SER A 90 -11.86 7.84 1.85
C SER A 90 -11.91 7.79 3.39
N MET A 91 -11.12 8.66 4.03
CA MET A 91 -11.02 8.78 5.49
C MET A 91 -10.69 7.45 6.18
N LYS A 92 -9.74 6.70 5.64
CA LYS A 92 -9.29 5.41 6.19
C LYS A 92 -7.83 5.46 6.60
N TYR A 93 -7.43 4.63 7.56
CA TYR A 93 -6.03 4.49 7.93
C TYR A 93 -5.67 3.07 8.38
N ARG A 94 -4.37 2.79 8.43
CA ARG A 94 -3.80 1.61 9.11
C ARG A 94 -2.40 1.90 9.63
N LEU A 95 -1.91 0.98 10.46
CA LEU A 95 -0.50 0.87 10.83
C LEU A 95 0.15 -0.30 10.07
N SER A 96 1.16 -0.03 9.25
CA SER A 96 2.00 -1.03 8.59
C SER A 96 3.33 -1.16 9.35
N LEU A 97 3.75 -2.39 9.58
CA LEU A 97 4.99 -2.72 10.26
C LEU A 97 5.86 -3.55 9.33
N ASP A 98 7.06 -3.06 9.05
CA ASP A 98 8.00 -3.68 8.12
C ASP A 98 9.18 -4.31 8.88
N ASP A 99 9.93 -5.17 8.19
CA ASP A 99 11.12 -5.88 8.70
C ASP A 99 10.89 -6.86 9.86
N ASN A 100 9.72 -7.51 9.91
CA ASN A 100 9.35 -8.31 11.07
C ASN A 100 9.90 -9.73 11.04
N ILE A 101 10.63 -10.12 12.08
CA ILE A 101 11.04 -11.51 12.35
C ILE A 101 11.45 -11.73 13.82
N TRP A 102 11.78 -10.67 14.56
CA TRP A 102 12.36 -10.77 15.90
C TRP A 102 11.33 -11.13 16.96
N PHE A 103 10.08 -10.65 16.86
CA PHE A 103 9.03 -11.02 17.81
C PHE A 103 8.68 -12.51 17.70
N PHE A 104 8.77 -13.10 16.50
CA PHE A 104 8.59 -14.55 16.33
C PHE A 104 9.66 -15.32 17.09
N HIS A 105 10.93 -14.93 16.93
CA HIS A 105 12.03 -15.53 17.69
C HIS A 105 11.83 -15.37 19.20
N ASP A 106 11.47 -14.16 19.66
CA ASP A 106 11.24 -13.88 21.08
C ASP A 106 10.11 -14.74 21.67
N ILE A 107 8.98 -14.85 20.98
CA ILE A 107 7.86 -15.69 21.41
C ILE A 107 8.23 -17.17 21.42
N ALA A 108 8.96 -17.66 20.40
CA ALA A 108 9.38 -19.05 20.32
C ALA A 108 10.37 -19.40 21.46
N LYS A 109 11.33 -18.51 21.72
CA LYS A 109 12.33 -18.67 22.78
C LYS A 109 11.72 -18.66 24.17
N ASN A 110 10.81 -17.73 24.46
CA ASN A 110 10.21 -17.57 25.79
C ASN A 110 9.03 -18.52 26.01
N ASN A 111 8.52 -19.17 24.95
CA ASN A 111 7.41 -20.11 24.99
C ASN A 111 6.20 -19.55 25.77
N TYR A 112 5.83 -18.30 25.46
CA TYR A 112 4.71 -17.61 26.10
C TYR A 112 3.41 -18.43 26.09
N LYS A 113 2.51 -18.11 27.01
CA LYS A 113 1.16 -18.70 27.02
C LYS A 113 0.27 -18.08 25.95
N SER A 114 0.48 -16.79 25.66
CA SER A 114 -0.21 -16.02 24.64
C SER A 114 0.80 -15.22 23.81
N ILE A 115 0.51 -15.03 22.52
CA ILE A 115 1.35 -14.17 21.66
C ILE A 115 1.38 -12.71 22.16
N PHE A 116 0.37 -12.29 22.91
CA PHE A 116 0.27 -10.93 23.47
C PHE A 116 0.99 -10.76 24.81
N GLU A 117 1.69 -11.78 25.30
CA GLU A 117 2.69 -11.62 26.37
C GLU A 117 4.00 -11.02 25.83
N ASN A 118 4.24 -11.12 24.51
CA ASN A 118 5.34 -10.42 23.85
C ASN A 118 5.08 -8.90 23.86
N PRO A 119 6.03 -8.06 24.34
CA PRO A 119 5.83 -6.62 24.48
C PRO A 119 5.49 -5.88 23.17
N TYR A 120 6.05 -6.34 22.04
CA TYR A 120 5.81 -5.74 20.73
C TYR A 120 4.37 -5.97 20.26
N LEU A 121 3.89 -7.22 20.29
CA LEU A 121 2.49 -7.52 19.94
C LEU A 121 1.50 -6.96 20.97
N LYS A 122 1.90 -6.88 22.25
CA LYS A 122 1.08 -6.23 23.28
C LYS A 122 0.83 -4.76 22.97
N LEU A 123 1.85 -4.03 22.49
CA LEU A 123 1.71 -2.64 22.04
C LEU A 123 0.67 -2.52 20.92
N LEU A 124 0.73 -3.40 19.91
CA LEU A 124 -0.25 -3.40 18.81
C LEU A 124 -1.66 -3.70 19.29
N LYS A 125 -1.81 -4.67 20.21
CA LYS A 125 -3.09 -4.98 20.84
C LYS A 125 -3.63 -3.78 21.62
N ASN A 126 -2.78 -3.06 22.34
CA ASN A 126 -3.21 -1.85 23.05
C ASN A 126 -3.72 -0.76 22.09
N MET A 127 -3.13 -0.61 20.91
CA MET A 127 -3.63 0.33 19.89
C MET A 127 -4.97 -0.11 19.30
N TYR A 128 -5.18 -1.42 19.11
CA TYR A 128 -6.48 -1.97 18.74
C TYR A 128 -7.52 -1.74 19.83
N ASP A 129 -7.23 -2.12 21.07
CA ASP A 129 -8.15 -1.98 22.21
C ASP A 129 -8.55 -0.51 22.44
N LYS A 130 -7.63 0.44 22.21
CA LYS A 130 -7.86 1.88 22.45
C LYS A 130 -8.50 2.62 21.27
N TYR A 131 -8.09 2.33 20.03
CA TYR A 131 -8.47 3.12 18.84
C TYR A 131 -9.15 2.29 17.73
N GLY A 132 -9.31 0.98 17.93
CA GLY A 132 -9.77 0.05 16.89
C GLY A 132 -8.75 -0.16 15.77
N ASN A 133 -7.49 0.22 15.98
CA ASN A 133 -6.45 0.24 14.95
C ASN A 133 -6.30 -1.12 14.25
N LYS A 134 -6.12 -1.10 12.92
CA LYS A 134 -5.74 -2.27 12.14
C LYS A 134 -4.24 -2.26 11.83
N SER A 135 -3.55 -3.33 12.21
CA SER A 135 -2.11 -3.53 12.06
C SER A 135 -1.83 -4.53 10.94
N HIS A 136 -0.99 -4.12 9.99
CA HIS A 136 -0.51 -4.95 8.90
C HIS A 136 0.98 -5.21 9.08
N ILE A 137 1.41 -6.46 9.16
CA ILE A 137 2.78 -6.84 9.53
C ILE A 137 3.42 -7.57 8.35
N ASN A 138 4.37 -6.92 7.69
CA ASN A 138 5.19 -7.51 6.64
C ASN A 138 6.37 -8.24 7.30
N ILE A 139 6.47 -9.56 7.08
CA ILE A 139 7.40 -10.45 7.77
C ILE A 139 8.49 -11.02 6.85
N TYR A 140 9.67 -11.25 7.40
CA TYR A 140 10.73 -12.02 6.76
C TYR A 140 10.55 -13.53 6.99
N TYR A 141 11.20 -14.35 6.15
CA TYR A 141 11.32 -15.78 6.42
C TYR A 141 12.36 -16.10 7.50
N CYS A 142 13.51 -15.43 7.48
CA CYS A 142 14.60 -15.68 8.42
C CYS A 142 15.44 -14.45 8.73
N CYS A 143 16.29 -14.57 9.76
CA CYS A 143 17.30 -13.59 10.11
C CYS A 143 18.65 -14.28 10.35
N SER A 144 19.76 -13.55 10.16
CA SER A 144 21.10 -14.03 10.52
C SER A 144 21.34 -13.98 12.03
N GLU A 145 20.65 -13.05 12.67
CA GLU A 145 20.58 -12.85 14.10
C GLU A 145 19.99 -14.09 14.78
N PHE A 146 20.22 -14.20 16.09
CA PHE A 146 19.63 -15.26 16.91
C PHE A 146 19.91 -16.69 16.41
N GLY A 147 21.12 -16.91 15.90
CA GLY A 147 21.54 -18.25 15.45
C GLY A 147 20.88 -18.72 14.16
N GLY A 148 20.40 -17.81 13.31
CA GLY A 148 19.77 -18.19 12.04
C GLY A 148 18.30 -18.57 12.18
N PHE A 149 17.58 -17.92 13.10
CA PHE A 149 16.14 -18.18 13.31
C PHE A 149 15.38 -18.04 11.99
N ASN A 150 14.40 -18.92 11.77
CA ASN A 150 13.50 -18.86 10.64
C ASN A 150 12.10 -19.33 11.04
N LEU A 151 11.09 -18.95 10.25
CA LEU A 151 9.68 -19.16 10.58
C LEU A 151 9.29 -20.63 10.84
N SER A 152 9.99 -21.62 10.27
CA SER A 152 9.71 -23.04 10.54
C SER A 152 9.96 -23.43 12.01
N GLN A 153 10.76 -22.65 12.74
CA GLN A 153 11.04 -22.84 14.16
C GLN A 153 9.95 -22.22 15.06
N PHE A 154 9.04 -21.41 14.52
CA PHE A 154 7.95 -20.83 15.27
C PHE A 154 6.82 -21.87 15.51
N PRO A 155 6.33 -22.06 16.74
CA PRO A 155 5.33 -23.09 17.03
C PRO A 155 3.96 -22.71 16.44
N ASP A 156 3.19 -23.70 16.01
CA ASP A 156 1.85 -23.51 15.43
C ASP A 156 0.73 -23.45 16.49
N LYS A 157 1.04 -23.74 17.76
CA LYS A 157 0.07 -23.71 18.88
C LYS A 157 -0.68 -22.37 19.03
N TYR A 158 -0.12 -21.28 18.50
CA TYR A 158 -0.69 -19.93 18.58
C TYR A 158 -1.70 -19.62 17.46
N LYS A 159 -1.93 -20.54 16.52
CA LYS A 159 -2.86 -20.33 15.40
C LYS A 159 -4.23 -19.76 15.81
N PRO A 160 -4.90 -20.28 16.86
CA PRO A 160 -6.19 -19.72 17.28
C PRO A 160 -6.13 -18.23 17.65
N GLU A 161 -5.06 -17.76 18.30
CA GLU A 161 -4.91 -16.35 18.68
C GLU A 161 -4.69 -15.45 17.46
N PHE A 162 -3.92 -15.90 16.48
CA PHE A 162 -3.75 -15.18 15.21
C PHE A 162 -5.04 -15.13 14.40
N GLU A 163 -5.79 -16.23 14.33
CA GLU A 163 -7.08 -16.27 13.64
C GLU A 163 -8.11 -15.37 14.33
N GLU A 164 -8.16 -15.34 15.67
CA GLU A 164 -9.01 -14.43 16.43
C GLU A 164 -8.62 -12.96 16.20
N ALA A 165 -7.32 -12.68 16.12
CA ALA A 165 -6.82 -11.33 15.86
C ALA A 165 -6.94 -10.89 14.39
N SER A 166 -7.26 -11.79 13.45
CA SER A 166 -7.21 -11.53 12.00
C SER A 166 -8.11 -10.39 11.48
N GLU A 167 -9.11 -9.99 12.27
CA GLU A 167 -9.96 -8.82 11.98
C GLU A 167 -9.21 -7.48 12.10
N TRP A 168 -8.15 -7.44 12.91
CA TRP A 168 -7.36 -6.24 13.20
C TRP A 168 -5.85 -6.42 13.03
N MET A 169 -5.32 -7.64 12.95
CA MET A 169 -3.90 -7.92 12.74
C MET A 169 -3.72 -8.96 11.63
N ARG A 170 -3.04 -8.59 10.54
CA ARG A 170 -2.74 -9.51 9.42
C ARG A 170 -1.27 -9.48 9.05
N LEU A 171 -0.80 -10.60 8.48
CA LEU A 171 0.57 -10.86 8.11
C LEU A 171 0.71 -10.95 6.58
N SER A 172 1.88 -10.61 6.07
CA SER A 172 2.22 -10.72 4.65
C SER A 172 3.72 -10.91 4.46
N PHE A 173 4.10 -11.35 3.27
CA PHE A 173 5.49 -11.51 2.85
C PHE A 173 6.21 -10.18 2.61
N HIS A 174 7.32 -9.94 3.30
CA HIS A 174 8.18 -8.77 3.03
C HIS A 174 9.37 -9.09 2.12
N ALA A 175 10.13 -10.12 2.50
CA ALA A 175 11.25 -10.72 1.76
C ALA A 175 11.67 -12.03 2.44
N PHE A 176 12.69 -12.71 1.89
CA PHE A 176 13.32 -13.84 2.57
C PHE A 176 14.03 -13.44 3.88
N LYS A 177 14.77 -12.34 3.87
CA LYS A 177 15.49 -11.78 5.03
C LYS A 177 15.87 -10.33 4.76
N ASN A 178 16.42 -9.65 5.77
CA ASN A 178 16.86 -8.26 5.67
C ASN A 178 17.87 -8.02 4.53
N LEU A 179 19.02 -8.69 4.54
CA LEU A 179 20.06 -8.45 3.52
C LEU A 179 20.09 -9.54 2.43
N PRO A 180 20.48 -9.22 1.19
CA PRO A 180 20.91 -7.91 0.69
C PRO A 180 19.73 -6.94 0.47
N ASP A 181 20.06 -5.65 0.35
CA ASP A 181 19.12 -4.63 -0.06
C ASP A 181 18.57 -4.91 -1.47
N GLU A 182 17.33 -4.50 -1.69
CA GLU A 182 16.63 -4.62 -2.98
C GLU A 182 16.68 -6.05 -3.59
N PRO A 183 16.35 -7.10 -2.82
CA PRO A 183 16.64 -8.49 -3.17
C PRO A 183 15.92 -8.99 -4.43
N TYR A 184 14.92 -8.24 -4.92
CA TYR A 184 14.09 -8.58 -6.08
C TYR A 184 14.34 -7.69 -7.31
N VAL A 185 15.40 -6.86 -7.30
CA VAL A 185 15.86 -6.06 -8.46
C VAL A 185 17.03 -6.71 -9.17
N PHE A 186 17.99 -7.21 -8.39
CA PHE A 186 19.18 -7.87 -8.90
C PHE A 186 19.19 -9.30 -8.35
N THR A 187 19.23 -10.30 -9.23
CA THR A 187 19.38 -11.70 -8.82
C THR A 187 20.80 -11.87 -8.26
N GLN A 188 20.97 -11.81 -6.94
CA GLN A 188 22.32 -11.74 -6.38
C GLN A 188 23.00 -13.09 -6.08
N ALA A 189 22.33 -14.24 -6.04
CA ALA A 189 23.03 -15.46 -5.60
C ALA A 189 22.39 -16.83 -5.89
N ARG A 190 21.45 -16.96 -6.82
CA ARG A 190 20.92 -18.26 -7.23
C ARG A 190 20.78 -18.22 -8.75
N ALA A 191 21.12 -19.28 -9.46
CA ALA A 191 20.95 -19.39 -10.91
C ALA A 191 19.45 -19.42 -11.32
N LYS A 192 18.67 -18.44 -10.84
CA LYS A 192 17.22 -18.32 -10.89
C LYS A 192 16.87 -16.96 -11.46
N SER A 193 15.75 -16.92 -12.19
CA SER A 193 15.18 -15.65 -12.60
C SER A 193 14.68 -14.86 -11.38
N SER A 194 14.47 -13.56 -11.54
CA SER A 194 13.84 -12.73 -10.50
C SER A 194 12.41 -13.21 -10.19
N TYR A 195 11.73 -13.85 -11.14
CA TYR A 195 10.44 -14.50 -10.91
C TYR A 195 10.58 -15.70 -9.96
N ASP A 196 11.43 -16.68 -10.27
CA ASP A 196 11.51 -17.93 -9.50
C ASP A 196 11.95 -17.68 -8.06
N GLN A 197 12.93 -16.80 -7.87
CA GLN A 197 13.37 -16.40 -6.52
C GLN A 197 12.23 -15.76 -5.73
N ALA A 198 11.56 -14.75 -6.31
CA ALA A 198 10.45 -14.07 -5.66
C ALA A 198 9.30 -15.04 -5.36
N PHE A 199 8.97 -15.91 -6.31
CA PHE A 199 7.85 -16.83 -6.19
C PHE A 199 8.07 -17.84 -5.05
N GLU A 200 9.23 -18.48 -5.02
CA GLU A 200 9.55 -19.48 -4.00
C GLU A 200 9.67 -18.86 -2.61
N GLU A 201 10.37 -17.73 -2.46
CA GLU A 201 10.55 -17.08 -1.15
C GLU A 201 9.22 -16.57 -0.60
N CYS A 202 8.34 -16.10 -1.49
CA CYS A 202 6.99 -15.72 -1.15
C CYS A 202 6.16 -16.93 -0.66
N GLN A 203 6.23 -18.07 -1.36
CA GLN A 203 5.60 -19.32 -0.92
C GLN A 203 6.12 -19.79 0.43
N MET A 204 7.42 -19.68 0.69
CA MET A 204 8.01 -20.08 1.98
C MET A 204 7.39 -19.31 3.13
N VAL A 205 7.22 -18.00 3.02
CA VAL A 205 6.58 -17.19 4.07
C VAL A 205 5.08 -17.45 4.15
N ASN A 206 4.38 -17.49 3.01
CA ASN A 206 2.94 -17.73 2.98
C ASN A 206 2.59 -19.08 3.63
N ASN A 207 3.32 -20.15 3.31
CA ASN A 207 3.11 -21.48 3.90
C ASN A 207 3.29 -21.47 5.41
N GLU A 208 4.27 -20.73 5.93
CA GLU A 208 4.47 -20.60 7.37
C GLU A 208 3.35 -19.79 8.03
N ILE A 209 2.90 -18.68 7.43
CA ILE A 209 1.71 -17.94 7.91
C ILE A 209 0.50 -18.87 7.98
N LEU A 210 0.23 -19.65 6.93
CA LEU A 210 -0.86 -20.62 6.93
C LEU A 210 -0.69 -21.69 8.03
N ARG A 211 0.55 -22.10 8.30
CA ARG A 211 0.88 -23.10 9.33
C ARG A 211 0.67 -22.56 10.75
N PHE A 212 1.16 -21.37 11.10
CA PHE A 212 1.13 -20.88 12.49
C PHE A 212 0.05 -19.83 12.77
N ALA A 213 -0.54 -19.20 11.76
CA ALA A 213 -1.52 -18.11 11.91
C ALA A 213 -2.85 -18.36 11.18
N GLY A 214 -2.89 -19.28 10.22
CA GLY A 214 -4.11 -19.63 9.49
C GLY A 214 -4.42 -18.68 8.33
N GLU A 215 -5.38 -19.08 7.48
CA GLU A 215 -5.69 -18.39 6.22
C GLU A 215 -6.23 -16.98 6.43
N LYS A 216 -7.03 -16.75 7.48
CA LYS A 216 -7.62 -15.44 7.78
C LYS A 216 -6.57 -14.37 8.08
N SER A 217 -5.40 -14.78 8.58
CA SER A 217 -4.32 -13.87 8.94
C SER A 217 -3.41 -13.53 7.75
N LEU A 218 -3.47 -14.28 6.65
CA LEU A 218 -2.70 -13.98 5.43
C LEU A 218 -3.37 -12.86 4.63
N ASN A 219 -2.66 -11.77 4.40
CA ASN A 219 -3.16 -10.64 3.62
C ASN A 219 -2.79 -10.76 2.13
N ASP A 220 -3.64 -10.25 1.24
CA ASP A 220 -3.35 -10.13 -0.21
C ASP A 220 -2.73 -8.78 -0.58
N TYR A 221 -2.37 -7.98 0.43
CA TYR A 221 -1.61 -6.76 0.34
C TYR A 221 -0.22 -7.01 0.92
N THR A 222 0.84 -6.46 0.30
CA THR A 222 2.16 -6.43 0.94
C THR A 222 2.99 -5.17 0.63
N THR A 223 4.00 -4.92 1.44
CA THR A 223 5.15 -4.08 1.12
C THR A 223 6.32 -5.02 0.81
N ILE A 224 6.93 -4.91 -0.36
CA ILE A 224 8.17 -5.65 -0.66
C ILE A 224 9.36 -4.90 -0.09
N HIS A 225 10.38 -5.59 0.40
CA HIS A 225 11.58 -4.94 0.94
C HIS A 225 12.15 -3.93 -0.08
N TRP A 226 12.38 -2.70 0.39
CA TRP A 226 12.78 -1.52 -0.39
C TRP A 226 11.72 -0.95 -1.37
N CYS A 227 10.51 -1.49 -1.40
CA CYS A 227 9.47 -1.16 -2.39
C CYS A 227 9.94 -1.37 -3.84
N ARG A 228 10.80 -2.37 -4.06
CA ARG A 228 11.39 -2.66 -5.37
C ARG A 228 11.18 -4.09 -5.83
N GLY A 229 11.05 -4.22 -7.14
CA GLY A 229 11.03 -5.48 -7.86
C GLY A 229 11.03 -5.23 -9.36
N THR A 230 11.58 -6.15 -10.14
CA THR A 230 11.37 -6.17 -11.59
C THR A 230 9.90 -6.46 -11.94
N VAL A 231 9.49 -6.22 -13.19
CA VAL A 231 8.18 -6.67 -13.69
C VAL A 231 7.96 -8.17 -13.41
N SER A 232 8.98 -8.99 -13.66
CA SER A 232 8.94 -10.43 -13.41
C SER A 232 8.77 -10.78 -11.93
N ALA A 233 9.45 -10.07 -11.02
CA ALA A 233 9.24 -10.26 -9.57
C ALA A 233 7.83 -9.84 -9.15
N CYS A 234 7.31 -8.72 -9.67
CA CYS A 234 5.94 -8.28 -9.42
C CYS A 234 4.92 -9.33 -9.88
N LYS A 235 5.18 -9.97 -11.03
CA LYS A 235 4.37 -11.09 -11.50
C LYS A 235 4.42 -12.28 -10.53
N ALA A 236 5.59 -12.62 -10.00
CA ALA A 236 5.70 -13.69 -9.01
C ALA A 236 4.91 -13.39 -7.73
N PHE A 237 4.91 -12.14 -7.25
CA PHE A 237 4.07 -11.73 -6.12
C PHE A 237 2.59 -11.84 -6.45
N ARG A 238 2.20 -11.41 -7.67
CA ARG A 238 0.80 -11.52 -8.14
C ARG A 238 0.32 -12.96 -8.20
N ASP A 239 1.14 -13.85 -8.73
CA ASP A 239 0.85 -15.29 -8.84
C ASP A 239 0.82 -15.98 -7.46
N ASN A 240 1.46 -15.40 -6.44
CA ASN A 240 1.33 -15.79 -5.02
C ASN A 240 0.12 -15.19 -4.30
N GLY A 241 -0.76 -14.48 -5.01
CA GLY A 241 -2.00 -13.93 -4.47
C GLY A 241 -1.92 -12.47 -4.02
N TYR A 242 -0.76 -11.82 -4.08
CA TYR A 242 -0.63 -10.40 -3.72
C TYR A 242 -1.17 -9.50 -4.83
N LYS A 243 -2.30 -8.83 -4.56
CA LYS A 243 -2.97 -7.92 -5.50
C LYS A 243 -2.51 -6.48 -5.34
N TYR A 244 -1.96 -6.15 -4.18
CA TYR A 244 -1.66 -4.78 -3.79
C TYR A 244 -0.23 -4.68 -3.26
N LEU A 245 0.53 -3.72 -3.78
CA LEU A 245 1.91 -3.49 -3.41
C LEU A 245 2.11 -2.05 -2.94
N GLN A 246 2.75 -1.87 -1.79
CA GLN A 246 3.16 -0.55 -1.35
C GLN A 246 4.37 -0.06 -2.15
N GLY A 247 4.24 1.09 -2.80
CA GLY A 247 5.35 1.84 -3.40
C GLY A 247 5.98 2.81 -2.41
N GLY A 248 7.22 3.22 -2.69
CA GLY A 248 8.04 4.10 -1.86
C GLY A 248 8.72 5.19 -2.69
N THR A 249 9.16 6.27 -2.05
CA THR A 249 10.07 7.21 -2.72
C THR A 249 11.50 6.90 -2.28
N PRO A 250 12.47 6.72 -3.19
CA PRO A 250 12.41 6.92 -4.65
C PRO A 250 11.99 5.67 -5.48
N HIS A 251 11.52 4.61 -4.84
CA HIS A 251 11.42 3.27 -5.42
C HIS A 251 9.98 2.74 -5.61
N ASN A 252 9.58 2.50 -6.86
CA ASN A 252 8.19 2.14 -7.20
C ASN A 252 8.08 0.97 -8.19
N TYR A 253 8.74 -0.14 -7.90
CA TYR A 253 8.72 -1.32 -8.77
C TYR A 253 9.07 -0.96 -10.24
N HIS A 254 8.18 -1.26 -11.19
CA HIS A 254 8.32 -0.96 -12.61
C HIS A 254 7.48 0.22 -13.11
N ILE A 255 6.72 0.91 -12.25
CA ILE A 255 5.95 2.09 -12.68
C ILE A 255 6.84 3.34 -12.80
N THR A 256 6.43 4.27 -13.64
CA THR A 256 7.18 5.52 -13.89
C THR A 256 7.01 6.53 -12.74
N ASP A 257 7.95 7.47 -12.62
CA ASP A 257 7.84 8.59 -11.68
C ASP A 257 6.58 9.44 -11.91
N GLU A 258 6.16 9.57 -13.17
CA GLU A 258 4.92 10.25 -13.54
C GLU A 258 3.69 9.50 -13.02
N GLN A 259 3.61 8.19 -13.25
CA GLN A 259 2.52 7.36 -12.71
C GLN A 259 2.49 7.41 -11.18
N PHE A 260 3.66 7.36 -10.55
CA PHE A 260 3.73 7.43 -9.10
C PHE A 260 3.32 8.80 -8.56
N ARG A 261 3.81 9.90 -9.14
CA ARG A 261 3.45 11.26 -8.71
C ARG A 261 1.99 11.58 -8.98
N ASP A 262 1.52 11.33 -10.20
CA ASP A 262 0.23 11.84 -10.69
C ASP A 262 -0.95 10.92 -10.40
N ALA A 263 -0.71 9.63 -10.14
CA ALA A 263 -1.73 8.69 -9.68
C ALA A 263 -1.51 8.28 -8.22
N VAL A 264 -0.40 7.61 -7.91
CA VAL A 264 -0.21 6.97 -6.58
C VAL A 264 -0.13 8.00 -5.46
N ARG A 265 0.72 9.02 -5.55
CA ARG A 265 0.87 10.04 -4.49
C ARG A 265 -0.33 10.96 -4.41
N LYS A 266 -0.85 11.38 -5.57
CA LYS A 266 -1.97 12.31 -5.66
C LYS A 266 -3.29 11.70 -5.16
N TYR A 267 -3.63 10.49 -5.59
CA TYR A 267 -4.92 9.85 -5.31
C TYR A 267 -4.83 8.65 -4.34
N GLY A 268 -3.62 8.15 -4.08
CA GLY A 268 -3.34 7.04 -3.18
C GLY A 268 -3.16 5.68 -3.87
N TYR A 269 -3.56 5.55 -5.14
CA TYR A 269 -3.72 4.26 -5.81
C TYR A 269 -3.46 4.36 -7.32
N PHE A 270 -2.79 3.35 -7.88
CA PHE A 270 -2.64 3.17 -9.32
C PHE A 270 -2.77 1.69 -9.65
N HIS A 271 -3.72 1.33 -10.52
CA HIS A 271 -3.81 -0.01 -11.07
C HIS A 271 -2.88 -0.14 -12.27
N GLU A 272 -1.86 -0.97 -12.11
CA GLU A 272 -0.85 -1.27 -13.11
C GLU A 272 -1.32 -2.48 -13.94
N PRO A 273 -1.64 -2.30 -15.25
CA PRO A 273 -2.30 -3.32 -16.04
C PRO A 273 -1.38 -4.42 -16.60
N GLU A 274 -0.05 -4.21 -16.71
CA GLU A 274 0.89 -5.20 -17.25
C GLU A 274 0.96 -6.46 -16.38
N VAL A 275 1.05 -6.27 -15.06
CA VAL A 275 1.07 -7.34 -14.07
C VAL A 275 -0.31 -7.54 -13.42
N GLY A 276 -1.16 -6.51 -13.42
CA GLY A 276 -2.47 -6.56 -12.79
C GLY A 276 -2.40 -6.45 -11.26
N VAL A 277 -1.50 -5.59 -10.76
CA VAL A 277 -1.36 -5.20 -9.35
C VAL A 277 -1.78 -3.75 -9.16
N THR A 278 -2.21 -3.39 -7.95
CA THR A 278 -2.44 -2.00 -7.59
C THR A 278 -1.30 -1.50 -6.70
N ILE A 279 -0.60 -0.46 -7.17
CA ILE A 279 0.47 0.21 -6.46
C ILE A 279 -0.10 1.32 -5.57
N THR A 280 0.49 1.47 -4.39
CA THR A 280 -0.01 2.36 -3.35
C THR A 280 1.09 3.18 -2.69
N THR A 281 0.75 4.07 -1.75
CA THR A 281 1.73 4.88 -1.02
C THR A 281 1.58 4.80 0.49
N SER A 282 2.72 5.03 1.14
CA SER A 282 2.84 5.47 2.53
C SER A 282 2.39 6.91 2.76
N SER A 283 1.96 7.26 3.96
CA SER A 283 1.67 8.65 4.34
C SER A 283 2.72 9.21 5.29
N CYS A 284 3.11 8.42 6.30
CA CYS A 284 4.07 8.86 7.30
C CYS A 284 4.98 7.72 7.75
N LEU A 285 6.29 7.97 7.82
CA LEU A 285 7.27 7.07 8.39
C LEU A 285 7.56 7.52 9.84
N LEU A 286 7.20 6.69 10.81
CA LEU A 286 7.18 7.05 12.23
C LEU A 286 8.54 6.90 12.94
N ASN A 287 9.47 6.14 12.37
CA ASN A 287 10.79 5.86 12.94
C ASN A 287 11.93 6.70 12.34
N LYS A 288 11.64 7.87 11.76
CA LYS A 288 12.69 8.84 11.41
C LYS A 288 13.34 9.38 12.68
N ALA A 289 14.67 9.29 12.76
CA ALA A 289 15.42 9.61 13.97
C ALA A 289 15.26 11.07 14.44
N ASP A 290 15.04 11.99 13.51
CA ASP A 290 14.87 13.42 13.72
C ASP A 290 13.41 13.86 13.92
N VAL A 291 12.46 12.93 13.91
CA VAL A 291 11.01 13.21 13.99
C VAL A 291 10.49 12.65 15.30
N GLY A 292 10.15 13.46 16.29
CA GLY A 292 9.49 12.99 17.52
C GLY A 292 7.97 12.84 17.37
N PRO A 293 7.26 12.45 18.45
CA PRO A 293 5.79 12.37 18.47
C PRO A 293 5.07 13.67 18.04
N ALA A 294 5.62 14.84 18.35
CA ALA A 294 5.03 16.13 17.96
C ALA A 294 5.25 16.41 16.46
N GLU A 295 6.41 16.07 15.92
CA GLU A 295 6.74 16.21 14.50
C GLU A 295 5.95 15.23 13.63
N ILE A 296 5.61 14.04 14.14
CA ILE A 296 4.72 13.08 13.45
C ILE A 296 3.38 13.74 13.11
N GLN A 297 2.75 14.41 14.08
CA GLN A 297 1.46 15.07 13.86
C GLN A 297 1.56 16.21 12.84
N LYS A 298 2.61 17.05 12.93
CA LYS A 298 2.88 18.11 11.94
C LYS A 298 3.11 17.55 10.54
N ASN A 299 3.81 16.43 10.42
CA ASN A 299 4.07 15.77 9.14
C ASN A 299 2.77 15.23 8.53
N LEU A 300 1.85 14.72 9.34
CA LEU A 300 0.54 14.27 8.89
C LEU A 300 -0.34 15.44 8.43
N ASP A 301 -0.36 16.56 9.17
CA ASP A 301 -1.04 17.79 8.74
C ASP A 301 -0.51 18.28 7.39
N GLN A 302 0.82 18.26 7.21
CA GLN A 302 1.45 18.67 5.97
C GLN A 302 1.15 17.69 4.83
N TYR A 303 1.13 16.39 5.11
CA TYR A 303 0.79 15.37 4.12
C TYR A 303 -0.63 15.55 3.62
N GLU A 304 -1.61 15.73 4.51
CA GLU A 304 -3.00 15.95 4.12
C GLU A 304 -3.18 17.20 3.25
N LYS A 305 -2.47 18.28 3.57
CA LYS A 305 -2.46 19.51 2.75
C LYS A 305 -1.83 19.30 1.38
N ASN A 306 -0.75 18.53 1.30
CA ASN A 306 -0.03 18.27 0.05
C ASN A 306 -0.79 17.28 -0.86
N TYR A 307 -1.53 16.36 -0.28
CA TYR A 307 -2.23 15.28 -1.00
C TYR A 307 -3.71 15.21 -0.60
N PRO A 308 -4.51 16.27 -0.82
CA PRO A 308 -5.89 16.35 -0.34
C PRO A 308 -6.81 15.33 -1.02
N LEU A 309 -6.43 14.79 -2.18
CA LEU A 309 -7.22 13.78 -2.91
C LEU A 309 -6.89 12.35 -2.47
N ASN A 310 -5.86 12.16 -1.64
CA ASN A 310 -5.55 10.87 -1.05
C ASN A 310 -6.47 10.62 0.16
N GLY A 311 -7.30 9.58 0.05
CA GLY A 311 -8.29 9.21 1.06
C GLY A 311 -7.74 8.34 2.20
N PHE A 312 -6.51 7.85 2.10
CA PHE A 312 -5.98 6.82 2.98
C PHE A 312 -4.67 7.24 3.65
N MET A 313 -4.61 7.14 4.98
CA MET A 313 -3.40 7.39 5.78
C MET A 313 -2.71 6.08 6.13
N ASP A 314 -1.54 5.85 5.54
CA ASP A 314 -0.75 4.64 5.79
C ASP A 314 0.47 4.99 6.66
N LEU A 315 0.42 4.59 7.92
CA LEU A 315 1.46 4.85 8.91
C LEU A 315 2.46 3.69 8.89
N ILE A 316 3.75 3.96 8.70
CA ILE A 316 4.76 2.91 8.62
C ILE A 316 5.76 3.06 9.75
N ILE A 317 6.12 1.93 10.35
CA ILE A 317 7.21 1.81 11.30
C ILE A 317 7.92 0.47 11.12
N HIS A 318 9.18 0.34 11.54
CA HIS A 318 9.95 -0.89 11.38
C HIS A 318 10.12 -1.58 12.74
N GLU A 319 10.03 -2.91 12.77
CA GLU A 319 10.14 -3.69 14.01
C GLU A 319 11.44 -3.40 14.76
N GLN A 320 12.57 -3.38 14.04
CA GLN A 320 13.90 -3.37 14.64
C GLN A 320 14.12 -2.20 15.62
N TYR A 321 13.50 -1.06 15.34
CA TYR A 321 13.58 0.16 16.14
C TYR A 321 12.92 0.03 17.52
N PHE A 322 12.13 -1.01 17.77
CA PHE A 322 11.52 -1.32 19.06
C PHE A 322 12.51 -1.92 20.08
N TYR A 323 13.60 -2.55 19.62
CA TYR A 323 14.44 -3.35 20.51
C TYR A 323 15.73 -2.63 20.92
N PRO A 324 16.08 -2.56 22.23
CA PRO A 324 17.26 -1.84 22.73
C PRO A 324 18.61 -2.27 22.15
N HIS A 325 18.71 -3.50 21.63
CA HIS A 325 19.94 -4.02 21.03
C HIS A 325 20.12 -3.58 19.57
N PHE A 326 19.13 -2.96 18.95
CA PHE A 326 19.26 -2.42 17.60
C PHE A 326 19.99 -1.08 17.64
N HIS A 327 20.97 -0.90 16.76
CA HIS A 327 21.83 0.30 16.72
C HIS A 327 21.06 1.61 16.48
N LYS A 328 19.82 1.57 15.98
CA LYS A 328 18.91 2.72 15.83
C LYS A 328 17.66 2.61 16.72
N TYR A 329 17.77 1.94 17.86
CA TYR A 329 16.69 1.83 18.84
C TYR A 329 16.04 3.19 19.16
N LEU A 330 14.71 3.21 19.23
CA LEU A 330 13.91 4.37 19.62
C LEU A 330 13.25 4.11 20.96
N PRO A 331 13.70 4.76 22.06
CA PRO A 331 13.09 4.57 23.38
C PRO A 331 11.64 5.07 23.45
N ASP A 332 11.23 5.93 22.52
CA ASP A 332 9.90 6.52 22.37
C ASP A 332 9.07 5.82 21.26
N TYR A 333 9.38 4.56 20.93
CA TYR A 333 8.73 3.81 19.83
C TYR A 333 7.20 3.73 19.98
N ALA A 334 6.73 3.45 21.20
CA ALA A 334 5.30 3.32 21.48
C ALA A 334 4.56 4.66 21.33
N GLU A 335 5.18 5.75 21.81
CA GLU A 335 4.69 7.11 21.73
C GLU A 335 4.59 7.59 20.28
N ARG A 336 5.52 7.17 19.41
CA ARG A 336 5.49 7.46 17.98
C ARG A 336 4.32 6.78 17.27
N ILE A 337 4.08 5.49 17.56
CA ILE A 337 2.91 4.77 17.06
C ILE A 337 1.64 5.46 17.53
N GLU A 338 1.53 5.73 18.83
CA GLU A 338 0.34 6.35 19.38
C GLU A 338 0.10 7.75 18.80
N ALA A 339 1.14 8.56 18.59
CA ALA A 339 0.99 9.89 17.99
C ALA A 339 0.36 9.84 16.58
N GLY A 340 0.80 8.91 15.73
CA GLY A 340 0.24 8.75 14.39
C GLY A 340 -1.18 8.20 14.40
N VAL A 341 -1.44 7.16 15.20
CA VAL A 341 -2.76 6.53 15.33
C VAL A 341 -3.77 7.50 15.93
N LYS A 342 -3.39 8.19 17.00
CA LYS A 342 -4.21 9.20 17.67
C LYS A 342 -4.57 10.34 16.72
N TRP A 343 -3.60 10.86 15.96
CA TRP A 343 -3.87 11.90 14.97
C TRP A 343 -4.93 11.45 13.97
N CYS A 344 -4.80 10.24 13.41
CA CYS A 344 -5.79 9.71 12.47
C CYS A 344 -7.19 9.63 13.12
N HIS A 345 -7.26 9.10 14.34
CA HIS A 345 -8.50 8.99 15.08
C HIS A 345 -9.16 10.35 15.35
N GLU A 346 -8.40 11.33 15.84
CA GLU A 346 -8.90 12.68 16.15
C GLU A 346 -9.34 13.46 14.90
N HIS A 347 -8.77 13.15 13.73
CA HIS A 347 -9.16 13.73 12.43
C HIS A 347 -10.27 12.93 11.72
N GLY A 348 -10.88 11.95 12.39
CA GLY A 348 -12.04 11.20 11.88
C GLY A 348 -11.70 10.10 10.88
N TYR A 349 -10.43 9.75 10.71
CA TYR A 349 -10.04 8.58 9.92
C TYR A 349 -10.44 7.29 10.64
N LYS A 350 -10.97 6.32 9.89
CA LYS A 350 -11.41 5.02 10.41
C LYS A 350 -10.38 3.92 10.10
N PRO A 351 -10.07 3.02 11.04
CA PRO A 351 -9.16 1.91 10.79
C PRO A 351 -9.69 0.98 9.68
N SER A 352 -8.84 0.56 8.75
CA SER A 352 -9.21 -0.38 7.69
C SER A 352 -7.99 -1.06 7.08
N PHE A 353 -8.12 -2.32 6.66
CA PHE A 353 -7.12 -2.89 5.77
C PHE A 353 -7.31 -2.33 4.37
N ARG A 354 -6.22 -2.08 3.67
CA ARG A 354 -6.25 -1.48 2.33
C ARG A 354 -6.94 -2.39 1.32
N SER A 355 -6.69 -3.69 1.41
CA SER A 355 -7.29 -4.71 0.56
C SER A 355 -8.81 -4.83 0.69
N GLU A 356 -9.38 -4.42 1.83
CA GLU A 356 -10.83 -4.41 2.03
C GLU A 356 -11.54 -3.32 1.20
N LEU A 357 -10.80 -2.29 0.78
CA LEU A 357 -11.33 -1.09 0.14
C LEU A 357 -11.20 -1.11 -1.39
N ILE A 358 -10.31 -1.96 -1.91
CA ILE A 358 -9.94 -2.00 -3.34
C ILE A 358 -10.57 -3.22 -3.99
N LYS A 359 -11.90 -3.34 -3.92
CA LYS A 359 -12.66 -4.47 -4.47
C LYS A 359 -13.74 -3.99 -5.44
N PRO A 360 -13.97 -4.72 -6.55
CA PRO A 360 -15.18 -4.54 -7.35
C PRO A 360 -16.43 -4.72 -6.49
N TRP A 361 -17.47 -3.95 -6.79
CA TRP A 361 -18.76 -3.97 -6.10
C TRP A 361 -19.90 -4.12 -7.10
#